data_AF-A0A2E4QXY4-F1
#
_entry.id   AF-A0A2E4QXY4-F1
#
_cell.length_a   1.000
_cell.length_b   1.000
_cell.length_c   1.000
_cell.angle_alpha   90.00
_cell.angle_beta   90.00
_cell.angle_gamma   90.00
#
_symmetry.space_group_name_H-M   'P 1'
#
loop_
_entity.id
_entity.type
_entity.pdbx_description
1 polymer ?
#
loop_
_entity_poly.entity_id
_entity_poly.type
_entity_poly.pdbx_seq_one_letter_code
_entity_poly.pdbx_strand_id
1 'polypeptide(L)'
;MKTMIPNLLTLARLVLAPVVAWCIWQGFSIPYQAEFGPQARDLTADAVLTAQAIGDQYKFAAAGLFVFAALTDLFDGMAARAFDADSKFGRILDPIADKALVGLPLLVLAYISGFSADETSDTLFSWSNINIWIAVPVLAIVARDLLITVLRLFAADGEGAPVMMLSKWKTTLELIAVAAPIFIALPFMATGAVLNSVWLVLLWAAAILSVLTGVIYLTSTGARREIPGEV
;
A
#
# COMPACT_ATOMS: atom_id res chain seq x y z
N MET A 1 -17.41 -5.61 25.53
CA MET A 1 -16.67 -6.75 24.96
C MET A 1 -16.94 -6.94 23.47
N LYS A 2 -18.21 -6.93 23.00
CA LYS A 2 -18.56 -7.13 21.57
C LYS A 2 -17.92 -6.13 20.58
N THR A 3 -17.68 -4.89 21.01
CA THR A 3 -17.02 -3.83 20.20
C THR A 3 -15.50 -3.78 20.34
N MET A 4 -14.92 -4.55 21.29
CA MET A 4 -13.47 -4.50 21.53
C MET A 4 -12.69 -5.30 20.51
N ILE A 5 -13.28 -6.37 19.97
CA ILE A 5 -12.61 -7.26 19.01
C ILE A 5 -12.38 -6.54 17.67
N PRO A 6 -13.40 -5.94 17.01
CA PRO A 6 -13.21 -5.12 15.80
C PRO A 6 -12.14 -4.03 15.98
N ASN A 7 -12.30 -3.18 17.00
CA ASN A 7 -11.39 -2.06 17.25
C ASN A 7 -9.93 -2.52 17.51
N LEU A 8 -9.73 -3.68 18.15
CA LEU A 8 -8.40 -4.23 18.36
C LEU A 8 -7.77 -4.70 17.04
N LEU A 9 -8.56 -5.27 16.13
CA LEU A 9 -8.09 -5.66 14.80
C LEU A 9 -7.74 -4.44 13.94
N THR A 10 -8.52 -3.37 14.00
CA THR A 10 -8.19 -2.07 13.38
C THR A 10 -6.88 -1.51 13.91
N LEU A 11 -6.71 -1.48 15.23
CA LEU A 11 -5.47 -1.01 15.86
C LEU A 11 -4.27 -1.89 15.50
N ALA A 12 -4.48 -3.21 15.46
CA ALA A 12 -3.45 -4.15 15.01
C ALA A 12 -3.01 -3.82 13.59
N ARG A 13 -3.94 -3.56 12.65
CA ARG A 13 -3.61 -3.16 11.27
C ARG A 13 -2.84 -1.84 11.22
N LEU A 14 -3.24 -0.85 12.02
CA LEU A 14 -2.55 0.43 12.10
C LEU A 14 -1.08 0.27 12.55
N VAL A 15 -0.81 -0.69 13.44
CA VAL A 15 0.55 -1.03 13.89
C VAL A 15 1.28 -1.92 12.89
N LEU A 16 0.58 -2.88 12.26
CA LEU A 16 1.17 -3.81 11.30
C LEU A 16 1.58 -3.10 10.00
N ALA A 17 0.83 -2.11 9.53
CA ALA A 17 1.11 -1.39 8.30
C ALA A 17 2.55 -0.81 8.24
N PRO A 18 3.04 -0.03 9.24
CA PRO A 18 4.42 0.45 9.24
C PRO A 18 5.43 -0.68 9.43
N VAL A 19 5.10 -1.76 10.15
CA VAL A 19 5.98 -2.92 10.31
C VAL A 19 6.16 -3.66 8.98
N VAL A 20 5.08 -3.88 8.23
CA VAL A 20 5.12 -4.47 6.88
C VAL A 20 5.98 -3.59 5.96
N ALA A 21 5.72 -2.28 5.95
CA ALA A 21 6.50 -1.33 5.15
C ALA A 21 7.99 -1.35 5.52
N TRP A 22 8.31 -1.44 6.81
CA TRP A 22 9.68 -1.61 7.30
C TRP A 22 10.32 -2.91 6.84
N CYS A 23 9.62 -4.05 6.96
CA CYS A 23 10.12 -5.34 6.48
C CYS A 23 10.37 -5.34 4.97
N ILE A 24 9.49 -4.71 4.19
CA ILE A 24 9.72 -4.51 2.75
C ILE A 24 11.02 -3.71 2.56
N TRP A 25 11.17 -2.57 3.23
CA TRP A 25 12.36 -1.75 3.07
C TRP A 25 13.65 -2.52 3.40
N GLN A 26 13.69 -3.22 4.53
CA GLN A 26 14.86 -4.02 4.94
C GLN A 26 15.13 -5.19 3.98
N GLY A 27 14.07 -5.85 3.49
CA GLY A 27 14.19 -6.98 2.57
C GLY A 27 14.86 -6.65 1.25
N PHE A 28 14.76 -5.40 0.79
CA PHE A 28 15.41 -4.94 -0.44
C PHE A 28 16.66 -4.09 -0.18
N SER A 29 16.72 -3.30 0.90
CA SER A 29 17.85 -2.42 1.17
C SER A 29 19.10 -3.14 1.65
N ILE A 30 18.97 -4.17 2.49
CA ILE A 30 20.13 -4.91 3.03
C ILE A 30 20.89 -5.62 1.91
N PRO A 31 20.26 -6.44 1.04
CA PRO A 31 20.96 -7.06 -0.08
C PRO A 31 21.53 -6.03 -1.05
N TYR A 32 20.76 -4.97 -1.34
CA TYR A 32 21.19 -3.90 -2.25
C TYR A 32 22.45 -3.19 -1.74
N GLN A 33 22.52 -2.83 -0.47
CA GLN A 33 23.70 -2.19 0.11
C GLN A 33 24.92 -3.10 0.14
N ALA A 34 24.73 -4.40 0.32
CA ALA A 34 25.83 -5.35 0.29
C ALA A 34 26.40 -5.55 -1.12
N GLU A 35 25.57 -5.42 -2.16
CA GLU A 35 25.96 -5.66 -3.55
C GLU A 35 26.40 -4.38 -4.29
N PHE A 36 25.73 -3.26 -4.02
CA PHE A 36 25.89 -1.98 -4.74
C PHE A 36 26.15 -0.78 -3.81
N GLY A 37 26.22 -0.98 -2.49
CA GLY A 37 26.47 0.12 -1.56
C GLY A 37 27.91 0.63 -1.58
N PRO A 38 28.19 1.77 -0.92
CA PRO A 38 29.53 2.38 -0.90
C PRO A 38 30.64 1.46 -0.37
N GLN A 39 30.28 0.53 0.52
CA GLN A 39 31.19 -0.45 1.14
C GLN A 39 31.20 -1.80 0.41
N ALA A 40 30.41 -1.99 -0.65
CA ALA A 40 30.26 -3.29 -1.32
C ALA A 40 31.60 -3.84 -1.85
N ARG A 41 32.52 -2.95 -2.25
CA ARG A 41 33.86 -3.33 -2.74
C ARG A 41 34.74 -4.00 -1.68
N ASP A 42 34.48 -3.74 -0.41
CA ASP A 42 35.27 -4.25 0.72
C ASP A 42 34.64 -5.51 1.36
N LEU A 43 33.45 -5.91 0.91
CA LEU A 43 32.73 -7.07 1.46
C LEU A 43 33.21 -8.38 0.82
N THR A 44 33.30 -9.42 1.64
CA THR A 44 33.55 -10.78 1.15
C THR A 44 32.29 -11.39 0.53
N ALA A 45 32.45 -12.39 -0.34
CA ALA A 45 31.32 -13.11 -0.91
C ALA A 45 30.39 -13.70 0.16
N ASP A 46 30.95 -14.21 1.26
CA ASP A 46 30.18 -14.73 2.40
C ASP A 46 29.35 -13.65 3.10
N ALA A 47 29.87 -12.43 3.19
CA ALA A 47 29.14 -11.29 3.76
C ALA A 47 27.95 -10.89 2.86
N VAL A 48 28.13 -10.91 1.54
CA VAL A 48 27.04 -10.64 0.57
C VAL A 48 25.96 -11.72 0.65
N LEU A 49 26.35 -13.01 0.70
CA LEU A 49 25.41 -14.11 0.88
C LEU A 49 24.63 -14.01 2.20
N THR A 50 25.29 -13.60 3.28
CA THR A 50 24.65 -13.38 4.57
C THR A 50 23.63 -12.24 4.50
N ALA A 51 23.98 -11.13 3.84
CA ALA A 51 23.07 -10.00 3.63
C ALA A 51 21.86 -10.39 2.76
N GLN A 52 22.05 -11.19 1.72
CA GLN A 52 20.96 -11.77 0.91
C GLN A 52 20.03 -12.63 1.76
N ALA A 53 20.58 -13.53 2.58
CA ALA A 53 19.80 -14.38 3.47
C ALA A 53 18.98 -13.57 4.49
N ILE A 54 19.58 -12.52 5.07
CA ILE A 54 18.88 -11.59 5.97
C ILE A 54 17.75 -10.87 5.21
N GLY A 55 18.02 -10.37 4.00
CA GLY A 55 17.00 -9.75 3.16
C GLY A 55 15.83 -10.69 2.87
N ASP A 56 16.10 -11.94 2.54
CA ASP A 56 15.07 -12.95 2.29
C ASP A 56 14.19 -13.21 3.52
N GLN A 57 14.77 -13.26 4.73
CA GLN A 57 14.00 -13.36 5.98
C GLN A 57 13.00 -12.21 6.12
N TYR A 58 13.42 -10.98 5.81
CA TYR A 58 12.53 -9.82 5.83
C TYR A 58 11.46 -9.87 4.75
N LYS A 59 11.74 -10.40 3.55
CA LYS A 59 10.73 -10.61 2.50
C LYS A 59 9.68 -11.63 2.91
N PHE A 60 10.09 -12.74 3.53
CA PHE A 60 9.17 -13.73 4.11
C PHE A 60 8.32 -13.12 5.22
N ALA A 61 8.93 -12.33 6.12
CA ALA A 61 8.21 -11.62 7.16
C ALA A 61 7.18 -10.63 6.57
N ALA A 62 7.58 -9.84 5.56
CA ALA A 62 6.68 -8.93 4.86
C ALA A 62 5.49 -9.66 4.22
N ALA A 63 5.73 -10.78 3.52
CA ALA A 63 4.68 -11.59 2.92
C ALA A 63 3.70 -12.15 3.98
N GLY A 64 4.24 -12.75 5.04
CA GLY A 64 3.42 -13.32 6.11
C GLY A 64 2.61 -12.27 6.86
N LEU A 65 3.23 -11.14 7.24
CA LEU A 65 2.58 -10.04 7.95
C LEU A 65 1.54 -9.34 7.07
N PHE A 66 1.82 -9.15 5.78
CA PHE A 66 0.85 -8.55 4.85
C PHE A 66 -0.38 -9.44 4.67
N VAL A 67 -0.18 -10.74 4.45
CA VAL A 67 -1.30 -11.71 4.37
C VAL A 67 -2.07 -11.74 5.68
N PHE A 68 -1.38 -11.80 6.81
CA PHE A 68 -2.03 -11.78 8.12
C PHE A 68 -2.88 -10.52 8.30
N ALA A 69 -2.34 -9.33 8.00
CA ALA A 69 -3.06 -8.07 8.09
C ALA A 69 -4.27 -8.02 7.13
N ALA A 70 -4.13 -8.49 5.90
CA ALA A 70 -5.23 -8.56 4.93
C ALA A 70 -6.32 -9.55 5.36
N LEU A 71 -5.96 -10.67 5.99
CA LEU A 71 -6.93 -11.60 6.56
C LEU A 71 -7.66 -10.99 7.75
N THR A 72 -6.96 -10.24 8.61
CA THR A 72 -7.61 -9.57 9.75
C THR A 72 -8.68 -8.55 9.32
N ASP A 73 -8.50 -7.87 8.18
CA ASP A 73 -9.54 -7.00 7.59
C ASP A 73 -10.80 -7.78 7.22
N LEU A 74 -10.64 -8.94 6.57
CA LEU A 74 -11.76 -9.80 6.21
C LEU A 74 -12.52 -10.28 7.45
N PHE A 75 -11.80 -10.69 8.50
CA PHE A 75 -12.39 -11.15 9.75
C PHE A 75 -13.08 -10.04 10.53
N ASP A 76 -12.51 -8.83 10.56
CA ASP A 76 -13.12 -7.67 11.19
C ASP A 76 -14.47 -7.33 10.53
N GLY A 77 -14.49 -7.26 9.19
CA GLY A 77 -15.73 -7.02 8.44
C GLY A 77 -16.79 -8.11 8.63
N MET A 78 -16.39 -9.36 8.88
CA MET A 78 -17.33 -10.44 9.24
C MET A 78 -17.82 -10.32 10.69
N ALA A 79 -16.92 -10.05 11.63
CA ALA A 79 -17.24 -9.92 13.05
C ALA A 79 -18.14 -8.71 13.32
N ALA A 80 -17.86 -7.55 12.72
CA ALA A 80 -18.68 -6.35 12.87
C ALA A 80 -20.14 -6.59 12.45
N ARG A 81 -20.35 -7.30 11.33
CA ARG A 81 -21.69 -7.69 10.84
C ARG A 81 -22.38 -8.73 11.72
N ALA A 82 -21.62 -9.65 12.32
CA ALA A 82 -22.17 -10.71 13.16
C ALA A 82 -22.53 -10.22 14.58
N PHE A 83 -21.83 -9.21 15.10
CA PHE A 83 -21.97 -8.74 16.49
C PHE A 83 -22.72 -7.41 16.64
N ASP A 84 -23.20 -6.81 15.55
CA ASP A 84 -23.82 -5.47 15.51
C ASP A 84 -22.95 -4.43 16.26
N ALA A 85 -21.63 -4.57 16.07
CA ALA A 85 -20.63 -3.88 16.86
C ALA A 85 -20.34 -2.52 16.24
N ASP A 86 -21.16 -1.52 16.56
CA ASP A 86 -20.99 -0.16 16.06
C ASP A 86 -20.22 0.71 17.06
N SER A 87 -18.98 1.06 16.73
CA SER A 87 -18.11 1.89 17.56
C SER A 87 -17.72 3.16 16.82
N LYS A 88 -17.98 4.33 17.44
CA LYS A 88 -17.50 5.63 16.92
C LYS A 88 -15.99 5.67 16.65
N PHE A 89 -15.22 4.95 17.46
CA PHE A 89 -13.77 4.88 17.33
C PHE A 89 -13.34 4.03 16.13
N GLY A 90 -13.90 2.83 15.98
CA GLY A 90 -13.66 1.95 14.83
C GLY A 90 -14.00 2.65 13.51
N ARG A 91 -15.18 3.29 13.43
CA ARG A 91 -15.62 4.01 12.22
C ARG A 91 -14.64 5.07 11.71
N ILE A 92 -13.88 5.70 12.60
CA ILE A 92 -12.88 6.71 12.23
C ILE A 92 -11.55 6.06 11.88
N LEU A 93 -11.13 5.03 12.62
CA LEU A 93 -9.84 4.39 12.42
C LEU A 93 -9.81 3.38 11.28
N ASP A 94 -10.91 2.69 10.97
CA ASP A 94 -10.95 1.67 9.91
C ASP A 94 -10.50 2.25 8.56
N PRO A 95 -11.05 3.40 8.08
CA PRO A 95 -10.58 4.00 6.84
C PRO A 95 -9.11 4.41 6.86
N ILE A 96 -8.56 4.75 8.03
CA ILE A 96 -7.16 5.16 8.18
C ILE A 96 -6.25 3.92 8.13
N ALA A 97 -6.59 2.89 8.90
CA ALA A 97 -5.85 1.63 8.96
C ALA A 97 -5.82 0.94 7.59
N ASP A 98 -6.95 0.93 6.87
CA ASP A 98 -7.05 0.37 5.52
C ASP A 98 -6.12 1.09 4.53
N LYS A 99 -6.08 2.42 4.58
CA LYS A 99 -5.21 3.20 3.70
C LYS A 99 -3.74 3.13 4.11
N ALA A 100 -3.44 2.97 5.39
CA ALA A 100 -2.07 2.77 5.85
C ALA A 100 -1.51 1.43 5.36
N LEU A 101 -2.30 0.34 5.41
CA LEU A 101 -1.85 -1.01 5.05
C LEU A 101 -1.52 -1.16 3.56
N VAL A 102 -2.13 -0.36 2.69
CA VAL A 102 -1.80 -0.34 1.25
C VAL A 102 -0.81 0.78 0.92
N GLY A 103 -1.05 1.99 1.44
CA GLY A 103 -0.30 3.18 1.08
C GLY A 103 1.15 3.14 1.54
N LEU A 104 1.43 2.71 2.77
CA LEU A 104 2.81 2.66 3.28
C LEU A 104 3.68 1.65 2.49
N PRO A 105 3.23 0.40 2.25
CA PRO A 105 3.97 -0.51 1.38
C PRO A 105 4.20 0.03 -0.03
N LEU A 106 3.18 0.63 -0.67
CA LEU A 106 3.35 1.20 -2.02
C LEU A 106 4.39 2.33 -2.05
N LEU A 107 4.38 3.21 -1.04
CA LEU A 107 5.38 4.28 -0.94
C LEU A 107 6.80 3.73 -0.76
N VAL A 108 6.97 2.71 0.09
CA VAL A 108 8.27 2.04 0.24
C VAL A 108 8.69 1.37 -1.06
N LEU A 109 7.79 0.66 -1.75
CA LEU A 109 8.06 0.03 -3.04
C LEU A 109 8.48 1.06 -4.10
N ALA A 110 7.81 2.21 -4.17
CA ALA A 110 8.19 3.30 -5.05
C ALA A 110 9.56 3.88 -4.69
N TYR A 111 9.86 4.05 -3.40
CA TYR A 111 11.16 4.54 -2.94
C TYR A 111 12.30 3.59 -3.29
N ILE A 112 12.18 2.30 -2.97
CA ILE A 112 13.23 1.30 -3.26
C ILE A 112 13.37 1.00 -4.75
N SER A 113 12.32 1.19 -5.55
CA SER A 113 12.41 1.02 -7.01
C SER A 113 13.40 1.98 -7.65
N GLY A 114 13.79 3.02 -6.91
CA GLY A 114 14.81 3.95 -7.33
C GLY A 114 16.26 3.53 -7.09
N PHE A 115 16.47 2.39 -6.45
CA PHE A 115 17.81 1.83 -6.25
C PHE A 115 18.47 1.36 -7.57
N SER A 116 17.75 1.38 -8.70
CA SER A 116 18.21 0.85 -9.99
C SER A 116 18.64 1.91 -11.02
N ALA A 117 18.77 3.19 -10.65
CA ALA A 117 19.14 4.25 -11.59
C ALA A 117 20.63 4.62 -11.46
N ASP A 118 21.38 4.29 -12.51
CA ASP A 118 22.68 4.84 -12.94
C ASP A 118 23.42 5.79 -11.96
N GLU A 119 24.57 5.34 -11.48
CA GLU A 119 25.56 6.13 -10.73
C GLU A 119 26.26 7.19 -11.61
N THR A 120 25.53 8.18 -12.14
CA THR A 120 26.16 9.31 -12.84
C THR A 120 25.64 10.68 -12.44
N SER A 121 25.10 10.83 -11.23
CA SER A 121 24.68 12.16 -10.73
C SER A 121 24.85 12.28 -9.22
N ASP A 122 26.06 12.65 -8.79
CA ASP A 122 26.39 13.12 -7.45
C ASP A 122 25.67 14.43 -7.12
N THR A 123 24.38 14.35 -6.80
CA THR A 123 23.68 15.43 -6.11
C THR A 123 22.83 14.87 -4.98
N LEU A 124 23.03 15.43 -3.79
CA LEU A 124 22.42 15.04 -2.52
C LEU A 124 20.88 15.09 -2.49
N PHE A 125 20.22 15.47 -3.60
CA PHE A 125 18.78 15.44 -3.83
C PHE A 125 18.45 15.14 -5.31
N SER A 126 19.03 14.08 -5.89
CA SER A 126 18.70 13.72 -7.27
C SER A 126 17.34 13.04 -7.38
N TRP A 127 16.34 13.78 -7.90
CA TRP A 127 15.07 13.24 -8.37
C TRP A 127 15.23 12.22 -9.52
N SER A 128 16.46 12.04 -10.07
CA SER A 128 16.76 11.09 -11.15
C SER A 128 16.64 9.63 -10.74
N ASN A 129 16.76 9.32 -9.44
CA ASN A 129 16.80 7.95 -9.01
C ASN A 129 15.41 7.36 -8.82
N ILE A 130 14.35 8.17 -8.72
CA ILE A 130 13.00 7.63 -8.55
C ILE A 130 12.52 7.05 -9.89
N ASN A 131 12.14 5.77 -9.90
CA ASN A 131 11.51 5.17 -11.07
C ASN A 131 10.12 5.79 -11.28
N ILE A 132 10.05 6.77 -12.17
CA ILE A 132 8.84 7.56 -12.46
C ILE A 132 7.66 6.65 -12.85
N TRP A 133 7.93 5.52 -13.52
CA TRP A 133 6.91 4.57 -13.93
C TRP A 133 6.19 3.88 -12.77
N ILE A 134 6.81 3.87 -11.58
CA ILE A 134 6.23 3.31 -10.35
C ILE A 134 5.78 4.44 -9.42
N ALA A 135 6.58 5.50 -9.27
CA ALA A 135 6.28 6.58 -8.34
C ALA A 135 5.03 7.37 -8.72
N VAL A 136 4.82 7.67 -10.01
CA VAL A 136 3.63 8.41 -10.47
C VAL A 136 2.34 7.67 -10.14
N PRO A 137 2.14 6.39 -10.52
CA PRO A 137 0.90 5.69 -10.19
C PRO A 137 0.75 5.48 -8.67
N VAL A 138 1.83 5.22 -7.92
CA VAL A 138 1.77 5.12 -6.45
C VAL A 138 1.30 6.43 -5.81
N LEU A 139 1.88 7.55 -6.19
CA LEU A 139 1.49 8.86 -5.67
C LEU A 139 0.03 9.19 -6.02
N ALA A 140 -0.40 8.86 -7.24
CA ALA A 140 -1.79 9.05 -7.65
C ALA A 140 -2.75 8.22 -6.78
N ILE A 141 -2.41 6.96 -6.49
CA ILE A 141 -3.20 6.08 -5.60
C ILE A 141 -3.29 6.68 -4.19
N VAL A 142 -2.13 6.96 -3.58
CA VAL A 142 -2.05 7.41 -2.18
C VAL A 142 -2.69 8.77 -2.00
N ALA A 143 -2.38 9.75 -2.86
CA ALA A 143 -2.93 11.09 -2.77
C ALA A 143 -4.45 11.07 -2.91
N ARG A 144 -4.99 10.32 -3.89
CA ARG A 144 -6.44 10.18 -4.06
C ARG A 144 -7.06 9.53 -2.83
N ASP A 145 -6.48 8.45 -2.32
CA ASP A 145 -7.07 7.72 -1.22
C ASP A 145 -7.07 8.48 0.10
N LEU A 146 -6.00 9.23 0.38
CA LEU A 146 -5.96 10.16 1.49
C LEU A 146 -7.02 11.26 1.31
N LEU A 147 -7.15 11.84 0.11
CA LEU A 147 -8.16 12.86 -0.17
C LEU A 147 -9.57 12.36 0.11
N ILE A 148 -9.95 11.20 -0.43
CA ILE A 148 -11.30 10.65 -0.25
C ILE A 148 -11.54 10.24 1.22
N THR A 149 -10.53 9.68 1.90
CA THR A 149 -10.65 9.35 3.32
C THR A 149 -10.88 10.61 4.16
N VAL A 150 -10.12 11.69 3.93
CA VAL A 150 -10.32 12.97 4.62
C VAL A 150 -11.72 13.54 4.32
N LEU A 151 -12.15 13.56 3.07
CA LEU A 151 -13.49 14.03 2.70
C LEU A 151 -14.60 13.23 3.39
N ARG A 152 -14.42 11.91 3.56
CA ARG A 152 -15.38 11.06 4.28
C ARG A 152 -15.42 11.34 5.77
N LEU A 153 -14.30 11.73 6.38
CA LEU A 153 -14.27 12.09 7.81
C LEU A 153 -15.02 13.40 8.10
N PHE A 154 -15.09 14.31 7.13
CA PHE A 154 -15.78 15.60 7.26
C PHE A 154 -17.19 15.62 6.65
N ALA A 155 -17.58 14.59 5.89
CA ALA A 155 -18.94 14.46 5.39
C ALA A 155 -19.88 14.11 6.55
N ALA A 156 -20.95 14.88 6.74
CA ALA A 156 -21.98 14.56 7.74
C ALA A 156 -22.64 13.21 7.38
N ASP A 157 -22.96 12.41 8.40
CA ASP A 157 -23.50 11.06 8.29
C ASP A 157 -24.64 10.98 7.24
N GLY A 158 -24.39 10.34 6.09
CA GLY A 158 -25.43 10.01 5.10
C GLY A 158 -25.09 10.26 3.63
N GLU A 159 -24.09 11.07 3.30
CA GLU A 159 -23.73 11.37 1.90
C GLU A 159 -22.56 10.53 1.41
N GLY A 160 -22.71 9.21 1.44
CA GLY A 160 -21.78 8.31 0.77
C GLY A 160 -22.03 8.32 -0.74
N ALA A 161 -21.03 8.67 -1.56
CA ALA A 161 -21.10 8.44 -3.00
C ALA A 161 -21.48 6.96 -3.28
N PRO A 162 -22.30 6.69 -4.32
CA PRO A 162 -22.82 5.36 -4.58
C PRO A 162 -21.70 4.32 -4.69
N VAL A 163 -21.91 3.15 -4.06
CA VAL A 163 -20.96 2.03 -4.12
C VAL A 163 -20.99 1.43 -5.52
N MET A 164 -20.11 1.91 -6.38
CA MET A 164 -19.94 1.37 -7.74
C MET A 164 -19.13 0.07 -7.73
N MET A 165 -19.41 -0.84 -8.67
CA MET A 165 -18.58 -2.04 -8.86
C MET A 165 -17.11 -1.71 -9.18
N LEU A 166 -16.84 -0.55 -9.80
CA LEU A 166 -15.48 -0.04 -10.03
C LEU A 166 -14.67 0.09 -8.74
N SER A 167 -15.33 0.46 -7.63
CA SER A 167 -14.68 0.62 -6.32
C SER A 167 -14.24 -0.71 -5.73
N LYS A 168 -14.87 -1.84 -6.10
CA LYS A 168 -14.45 -3.19 -5.67
C LYS A 168 -13.21 -3.65 -6.44
N TRP A 169 -13.21 -3.49 -7.76
CA TRP A 169 -12.07 -3.84 -8.61
C TRP A 169 -10.82 -3.05 -8.26
N LYS A 170 -10.97 -1.77 -7.95
CA LYS A 170 -9.88 -0.92 -7.49
C LYS A 170 -9.14 -1.53 -6.29
N THR A 171 -9.85 -1.86 -5.22
CA THR A 171 -9.23 -2.39 -3.99
C THR A 171 -8.50 -3.70 -4.25
N THR A 172 -9.07 -4.58 -5.08
CA THR A 172 -8.40 -5.82 -5.48
C THR A 172 -7.09 -5.53 -6.22
N LEU A 173 -7.09 -4.58 -7.16
CA LEU A 173 -5.87 -4.22 -7.89
C LEU A 173 -4.82 -3.57 -6.98
N GLU A 174 -5.22 -2.75 -6.01
CA GLU A 174 -4.30 -2.14 -5.04
C GLU A 174 -3.66 -3.17 -4.12
N LEU A 175 -4.45 -4.15 -3.63
CA LEU A 175 -3.92 -5.27 -2.84
C LEU A 175 -2.94 -6.12 -3.66
N ILE A 176 -3.25 -6.38 -4.93
CA ILE A 176 -2.34 -7.10 -5.85
C ILE A 176 -1.08 -6.26 -6.11
N ALA A 177 -1.21 -4.94 -6.27
CA ALA A 177 -0.08 -4.05 -6.52
C ALA A 177 0.93 -4.04 -5.36
N VAL A 178 0.47 -4.25 -4.12
CA VAL A 178 1.34 -4.45 -2.95
C VAL A 178 1.84 -5.89 -2.85
N ALA A 179 0.95 -6.88 -2.97
CA ALA A 179 1.28 -8.28 -2.76
C ALA A 179 2.28 -8.81 -3.80
N ALA A 180 2.01 -8.59 -5.09
CA ALA A 180 2.78 -9.15 -6.19
C ALA A 180 4.30 -8.93 -6.06
N PRO A 181 4.84 -7.72 -5.83
CA PRO A 181 6.28 -7.52 -5.71
C PRO A 181 6.87 -8.18 -4.46
N ILE A 182 6.11 -8.27 -3.36
CA ILE A 182 6.54 -8.98 -2.15
C ILE A 182 6.70 -10.48 -2.43
N PHE A 183 5.73 -11.10 -3.11
CA PHE A 183 5.77 -12.52 -3.43
C PHE A 183 6.76 -12.85 -4.54
N ILE A 184 6.84 -12.02 -5.59
CA ILE A 184 7.79 -12.19 -6.71
C ILE A 184 9.23 -12.15 -6.21
N ALA A 185 9.52 -11.36 -5.18
CA ALA A 185 10.87 -11.23 -4.63
C ALA A 185 11.31 -12.38 -3.70
N LEU A 186 10.43 -13.36 -3.42
CA LEU A 186 10.77 -14.52 -2.58
C LEU A 186 11.77 -15.44 -3.31
N PRO A 187 12.75 -16.03 -2.59
CA PRO A 187 13.88 -16.73 -3.21
C PRO A 187 13.49 -17.99 -4.02
N PHE A 188 12.29 -18.55 -3.81
CA PHE A 188 11.80 -19.70 -4.56
C PHE A 188 11.05 -19.32 -5.85
N MET A 189 10.73 -18.04 -6.05
CA MET A 189 10.07 -17.57 -7.27
C MET A 189 11.13 -17.28 -8.32
N ALA A 190 11.05 -17.96 -9.46
CA ALA A 190 11.88 -17.62 -10.61
C ALA A 190 11.42 -16.26 -11.16
N THR A 191 12.13 -15.19 -10.82
CA THR A 191 11.87 -13.84 -11.31
C THR A 191 12.02 -13.78 -12.83
N GLY A 192 10.90 -13.66 -13.54
CA GLY A 192 10.88 -13.38 -14.98
C GLY A 192 10.57 -11.91 -15.24
N ALA A 193 11.27 -11.27 -16.17
CA ALA A 193 11.00 -9.89 -16.61
C ALA A 193 9.52 -9.67 -17.01
N VAL A 194 8.85 -10.72 -17.48
CA VAL A 194 7.42 -10.72 -17.80
C VAL A 194 6.55 -10.42 -16.58
N LEU A 195 6.82 -11.01 -15.41
CA LEU A 195 6.01 -10.79 -14.21
C LEU A 195 6.12 -9.34 -13.71
N ASN A 196 7.31 -8.75 -13.78
CA ASN A 196 7.52 -7.34 -13.42
C ASN A 196 6.77 -6.39 -14.36
N SER A 197 6.79 -6.67 -15.67
CA SER A 197 6.03 -5.89 -16.65
C SER A 197 4.52 -6.01 -16.44
N VAL A 198 4.02 -7.21 -16.17
CA VAL A 198 2.60 -7.45 -15.86
C VAL A 198 2.20 -6.69 -14.60
N TRP A 199 3.02 -6.75 -13.55
CA TRP A 199 2.78 -5.99 -12.32
C TRP A 199 2.72 -4.48 -12.58
N LEU A 200 3.64 -3.93 -13.39
CA LEU A 200 3.64 -2.51 -13.70
C LEU A 200 2.35 -2.08 -14.41
N VAL A 201 1.86 -2.89 -15.35
CA VAL A 201 0.57 -2.65 -16.02
C VAL A 201 -0.58 -2.66 -15.02
N LEU A 202 -0.58 -3.61 -14.06
CA LEU A 202 -1.60 -3.68 -13.01
C LEU A 202 -1.54 -2.47 -12.06
N LEU A 203 -0.35 -1.98 -11.73
CA LEU A 203 -0.17 -0.77 -10.91
C LEU A 203 -0.75 0.47 -11.60
N TRP A 204 -0.50 0.63 -12.90
CA TRP A 204 -1.11 1.71 -13.69
C TRP A 204 -2.63 1.56 -13.80
N ALA A 205 -3.14 0.35 -13.99
CA ALA A 205 -4.57 0.08 -13.99
C ALA A 205 -5.21 0.45 -12.64
N ALA A 206 -4.56 0.09 -11.52
CA ALA A 206 -4.98 0.46 -10.17
C ALA A 206 -5.03 1.99 -10.00
N ALA A 207 -3.99 2.70 -10.45
CA ALA A 207 -3.92 4.15 -10.39
C ALA A 207 -5.02 4.84 -11.22
N ILE A 208 -5.26 4.38 -12.44
CA ILE A 208 -6.33 4.91 -13.30
C ILE A 208 -7.69 4.71 -12.63
N LEU A 209 -8.00 3.50 -12.14
CA LEU A 209 -9.25 3.25 -11.41
C LEU A 209 -9.34 4.10 -10.13
N SER A 210 -8.23 4.29 -9.43
CA SER A 210 -8.16 5.15 -8.24
C SER A 210 -8.56 6.58 -8.56
N VAL A 211 -7.96 7.17 -9.59
CA VAL A 211 -8.28 8.54 -10.04
C VAL A 211 -9.73 8.63 -10.53
N LEU A 212 -10.18 7.71 -11.38
CA LEU A 212 -11.55 7.70 -11.91
C LEU A 212 -12.60 7.64 -10.80
N THR A 213 -12.43 6.73 -9.85
CA THR A 213 -13.32 6.64 -8.69
C THR A 213 -13.24 7.87 -7.79
N GLY A 214 -12.13 8.59 -7.78
CA GLY A 214 -11.97 9.87 -7.07
C GLY A 214 -12.76 10.99 -7.73
N VAL A 215 -12.64 11.13 -9.06
CA VAL A 215 -13.39 12.12 -9.84
C VAL A 215 -14.89 11.91 -9.69
N ILE A 216 -15.37 10.67 -9.82
CA ILE A 216 -16.80 10.37 -9.67
C ILE A 216 -17.31 10.72 -8.27
N TYR A 217 -16.51 10.49 -7.23
CA TYR A 217 -16.86 10.88 -5.86
C TYR A 217 -17.03 12.41 -5.75
N LEU A 218 -16.07 13.17 -6.28
CA LEU A 218 -16.10 14.63 -6.22
C LEU A 218 -17.27 15.23 -7.01
N THR A 219 -17.56 14.71 -8.21
CA THR A 219 -18.68 15.21 -9.04
C THR A 219 -20.04 14.83 -8.48
N SER A 220 -20.19 13.62 -7.94
CA SER A 220 -21.45 13.20 -7.29
C SER A 220 -21.73 13.96 -6.00
N THR A 221 -20.69 14.35 -5.24
CA THR A 221 -20.83 15.19 -4.05
C THR A 221 -21.10 16.65 -4.43
N GLY A 222 -20.42 17.17 -5.46
CA GLY A 222 -20.63 18.53 -5.97
C GLY A 222 -22.06 18.75 -6.50
N ALA A 223 -22.59 17.80 -7.26
CA ALA A 223 -23.95 17.86 -7.79
C ALA A 223 -25.06 17.87 -6.72
N ARG A 224 -24.81 17.31 -5.52
CA ARG A 224 -25.77 17.36 -4.40
C ARG A 224 -25.76 18.69 -3.65
N ARG A 225 -24.62 19.38 -3.59
CA ARG A 225 -24.52 20.73 -3.00
C ARG A 225 -25.21 21.81 -3.83
N GLU A 226 -25.41 21.57 -5.12
CA GLU A 226 -26.08 22.50 -6.05
C GLU A 226 -27.61 22.42 -6.04
N ILE A 227 -28.24 21.62 -5.16
CA ILE A 227 -29.70 21.67 -4.94
C ILE A 227 -29.99 22.38 -3.61
N PRO A 228 -29.94 23.73 -3.56
CA PRO A 228 -30.52 24.47 -2.45
C PRO A 228 -32.05 24.43 -2.57
N GLY A 229 -32.68 23.56 -1.77
CA GLY A 229 -34.09 23.69 -1.41
C GLY A 229 -34.98 22.55 -1.86
N GLU A 230 -35.15 21.55 -0.99
CA GLU A 230 -36.50 21.06 -0.67
C GLU A 230 -36.62 21.11 0.86
N VAL A 231 -37.39 22.11 1.32
CA VAL A 231 -37.93 22.25 2.68
C VAL A 231 -39.30 21.59 2.70
#